data_AF-A0A7Z8KNL8-F1
#
_entry.id   AF-A0A7Z8KNL8-F1
#
_cell.length_a   1.000
_cell.length_b   1.000
_cell.length_c   1.000
_cell.angle_alpha   90.00
_cell.angle_beta   90.00
_cell.angle_gamma   90.00
#
_symmetry.space_group_name_H-M   'P 1'
#
loop_
_entity.id
_entity.type
_entity.pdbx_description
1 polymer ?
#
loop_
_entity_poly.entity_id
_entity_poly.type
_entity_poly.pdbx_seq_one_letter_code
_entity_poly.pdbx_strand_id
1 'polypeptide(L)'
;MPGYNQPGGMMGQGYYGEGGMMGSGYYSEDGMMDSGYVYPYGVDIKTNFSSNGEVIYYTGYNESGKKIDFSYGPNWLYVHGGSCVNCHGVDGKGGVPIMMAYTIPADITYEALTSGDEHADEHEEHPPYTDETIKIAIREGKEPSGEDLDYVMPRWDMSDADIDDLVEYLKML
;
A
#
# COMPACT_ATOMS: atom_id res chain seq x y z
N MET A 1 -27.94 -6.86 60.59
CA MET A 1 -27.95 -5.38 60.76
C MET A 1 -27.39 -5.04 62.13
N PRO A 2 -26.77 -3.88 62.38
CA PRO A 2 -26.39 -2.75 61.51
C PRO A 2 -24.86 -2.43 61.64
N GLY A 3 -24.21 -1.42 61.06
CA GLY A 3 -24.52 -0.24 60.24
C GLY A 3 -23.18 0.50 59.97
N TYR A 4 -22.90 0.92 58.73
CA TYR A 4 -22.99 2.29 58.20
C TYR A 4 -21.94 3.34 58.68
N ASN A 5 -21.10 3.73 57.70
CA ASN A 5 -20.76 5.08 57.21
C ASN A 5 -19.93 6.13 58.01
N GLN A 6 -18.90 6.60 57.29
CA GLN A 6 -18.11 7.84 57.16
C GLN A 6 -18.41 9.10 58.03
N PRO A 7 -17.40 10.00 58.16
CA PRO A 7 -17.28 11.19 57.29
C PRO A 7 -15.83 11.39 56.78
N GLY A 8 -15.45 12.14 55.74
CA GLY A 8 -16.05 13.24 54.99
C GLY A 8 -15.10 14.47 54.98
N GLY A 9 -14.50 14.79 53.81
CA GLY A 9 -13.87 16.08 53.44
C GLY A 9 -12.35 16.23 53.72
N MET A 10 -11.54 16.96 52.96
CA MET A 10 -11.69 17.72 51.70
C MET A 10 -10.30 18.27 51.27
N MET A 11 -10.01 18.25 49.95
CA MET A 11 -9.14 19.14 49.15
C MET A 11 -7.61 18.98 49.03
N GLY A 12 -7.18 18.93 47.75
CA GLY A 12 -5.91 19.42 47.21
C GLY A 12 -4.85 18.35 46.94
N GLN A 13 -4.24 18.16 45.77
CA GLN A 13 -4.21 18.83 44.47
C GLN A 13 -3.26 17.92 43.66
N GLY A 14 -3.67 17.47 42.47
CA GLY A 14 -2.86 16.60 41.61
C GLY A 14 -3.54 16.42 40.26
N TYR A 15 -3.05 17.18 39.29
CA TYR A 15 -3.66 17.54 38.02
C TYR A 15 -3.75 16.35 37.01
N TYR A 16 -4.95 16.21 36.42
CA TYR A 16 -5.37 15.75 35.07
C TYR A 16 -4.50 14.73 34.28
N GLY A 17 -5.02 13.72 33.59
CA GLY A 17 -6.40 13.46 33.19
C GLY A 17 -6.55 12.10 32.52
N GLU A 18 -7.75 11.55 32.70
CA GLU A 18 -8.33 10.40 32.04
C GLU A 18 -8.65 10.77 30.58
N GLY A 19 -8.24 9.96 29.61
CA GLY A 19 -8.48 10.21 28.19
C GLY A 19 -8.25 8.94 27.39
N GLY A 20 -9.33 8.44 26.77
CA GLY A 20 -9.45 7.06 26.29
C GLY A 20 -8.52 6.66 25.15
N MET A 21 -8.22 5.37 25.12
CA MET A 21 -7.76 4.65 23.94
C MET A 21 -8.88 4.65 22.90
N MET A 22 -8.99 5.73 22.13
CA MET A 22 -9.73 5.73 20.87
C MET A 22 -8.73 6.13 19.79
N GLY A 23 -8.35 5.15 18.97
CA GLY A 23 -7.54 5.36 17.79
C GLY A 23 -8.15 6.48 16.96
N SER A 24 -7.35 7.51 16.73
CA SER A 24 -7.70 8.63 15.87
C SER A 24 -7.76 8.14 14.42
N GLY A 25 -8.86 7.51 14.05
CA GLY A 25 -9.27 7.38 12.66
C GLY A 25 -9.70 8.75 12.18
N TYR A 26 -8.85 9.38 11.38
CA TYR A 26 -9.14 10.63 10.68
C TYR A 26 -10.21 10.34 9.62
N TYR A 27 -11.44 10.75 9.90
CA TYR A 27 -12.49 10.83 8.88
C TYR A 27 -12.18 12.04 7.99
N SER A 28 -11.86 11.79 6.72
CA SER A 28 -11.95 12.82 5.68
C SER A 28 -13.41 12.92 5.22
N GLU A 29 -13.88 14.14 4.95
CA GLU A 29 -15.30 14.48 4.68
C GLU A 29 -15.91 13.79 3.44
N ASP A 30 -15.10 13.10 2.63
CA ASP A 30 -15.54 12.41 1.40
C ASP A 30 -15.62 10.87 1.52
N GLY A 31 -15.53 10.29 2.72
CA GLY A 31 -15.88 8.88 2.97
C GLY A 31 -14.91 7.84 2.44
N MET A 32 -13.77 8.24 1.85
CA MET A 32 -12.67 7.32 1.58
C MET A 32 -11.80 7.21 2.83
N MET A 33 -11.71 6.00 3.38
CA MET A 33 -10.84 5.70 4.51
C MET A 33 -9.40 5.96 4.09
N ASP A 34 -8.80 6.98 4.69
CA ASP A 34 -7.40 7.37 4.49
C ASP A 34 -6.51 6.12 4.59
N SER A 35 -5.68 5.89 3.58
CA SER A 35 -4.67 4.83 3.58
C SER A 35 -3.59 5.24 4.58
N GLY A 36 -3.92 5.12 5.87
CA GLY A 36 -3.25 5.74 7.01
C GLY A 36 -1.79 5.37 7.25
N TYR A 37 -1.14 4.71 6.29
CA TYR A 37 0.25 4.30 6.32
C TYR A 37 0.87 4.31 4.91
N VAL A 38 0.88 5.43 4.18
CA VAL A 38 1.78 5.60 3.02
C VAL A 38 3.22 5.63 3.53
N TYR A 39 3.98 4.58 3.22
CA TYR A 39 5.43 4.57 3.35
C TYR A 39 6.04 4.97 1.99
N PRO A 40 7.13 5.76 1.96
CA PRO A 40 7.84 6.34 3.11
C PRO A 40 7.06 7.48 3.80
N TYR A 41 7.21 7.61 5.11
CA TYR A 41 6.56 8.68 5.89
C TYR A 41 7.10 10.07 5.54
N GLY A 42 6.20 11.06 5.45
CA GLY A 42 6.55 12.48 5.29
C GLY A 42 6.35 13.06 3.88
N VAL A 43 5.70 12.31 2.99
CA VAL A 43 5.15 12.83 1.72
C VAL A 43 3.72 13.35 1.95
N ASP A 44 3.38 14.46 1.31
CA ASP A 44 2.00 14.96 1.28
C ASP A 44 1.10 13.87 0.68
N ILE A 45 0.14 13.38 1.47
CA ILE A 45 -0.81 12.36 1.01
C ILE A 45 -1.64 13.01 -0.09
N LYS A 46 -1.44 12.54 -1.32
CA LYS A 46 -2.22 12.97 -2.48
C LYS A 46 -3.66 12.52 -2.27
N THR A 47 -4.59 13.48 -2.23
CA THR A 47 -6.03 13.21 -2.05
C THR A 47 -6.85 13.44 -3.33
N ASN A 48 -6.22 13.99 -4.38
CA ASN A 48 -6.84 14.19 -5.69
C ASN A 48 -6.09 13.40 -6.74
N PHE A 49 -6.79 12.50 -7.42
CA PHE A 49 -6.23 11.61 -8.45
C PHE A 49 -6.78 11.98 -9.83
N SER A 50 -5.96 11.80 -10.85
CA SER A 50 -6.24 12.19 -12.23
C SER A 50 -6.81 11.06 -13.10
N SER A 51 -6.68 9.81 -12.64
CA SER A 51 -7.20 8.60 -13.30
C SER A 51 -7.50 7.49 -12.29
N ASN A 52 -8.30 6.50 -12.69
CA ASN A 52 -8.57 5.30 -11.89
C ASN A 52 -7.26 4.56 -11.54
N GLY A 53 -6.35 4.40 -12.51
CA GLY A 53 -5.05 3.76 -12.28
C GLY A 53 -4.21 4.44 -11.21
N GLU A 54 -4.29 5.79 -11.15
CA GLU A 54 -3.62 6.55 -10.09
C GLU A 54 -4.29 6.34 -8.72
N VAL A 55 -5.62 6.29 -8.65
CA VAL A 55 -6.35 5.94 -7.40
C VAL A 55 -5.88 4.57 -6.90
N ILE A 56 -5.83 3.58 -7.80
CA ILE A 56 -5.41 2.20 -7.48
C ILE A 56 -3.98 2.19 -6.95
N TYR A 57 -3.07 2.87 -7.64
CA TYR A 57 -1.66 2.91 -7.26
C TYR A 57 -1.43 3.44 -5.83
N TYR A 58 -2.15 4.52 -5.47
CA TYR A 58 -1.97 5.21 -4.19
C TYR A 58 -2.78 4.63 -3.03
N THR A 59 -3.89 3.96 -3.32
CA THR A 59 -4.86 3.60 -2.28
C THR A 59 -5.18 2.11 -2.22
N GLY A 60 -5.03 1.38 -3.33
CA GLY A 60 -5.49 0.00 -3.44
C GLY A 60 -7.02 -0.11 -3.59
N TYR A 61 -7.69 1.00 -3.89
CA TYR A 61 -9.10 1.08 -4.25
C TYR A 61 -9.23 1.52 -5.70
N ASN A 62 -10.32 1.14 -6.36
CA ASN A 62 -10.67 1.70 -7.66
C ASN A 62 -11.56 2.95 -7.52
N GLU A 63 -11.87 3.61 -8.63
CA GLU A 63 -12.67 4.84 -8.70
C GLU A 63 -14.08 4.71 -8.10
N SER A 64 -14.63 3.49 -8.04
CA SER A 64 -15.92 3.21 -7.41
C SER A 64 -15.85 3.10 -5.88
N GLY A 65 -14.64 3.20 -5.30
CA GLY A 65 -14.39 3.00 -3.88
C GLY A 65 -14.33 1.52 -3.47
N LYS A 66 -14.24 0.59 -4.43
CA LYS A 66 -14.07 -0.83 -4.13
C LYS A 66 -12.61 -1.10 -3.78
N LYS A 67 -12.36 -1.69 -2.61
CA LYS A 67 -11.04 -2.22 -2.27
C LYS A 67 -10.70 -3.39 -3.19
N ILE A 68 -9.48 -3.40 -3.72
CA ILE A 68 -8.97 -4.49 -4.54
C ILE A 68 -8.43 -5.57 -3.61
N ASP A 69 -8.95 -6.79 -3.76
CA ASP A 69 -8.52 -7.94 -2.98
C ASP A 69 -7.16 -8.46 -3.49
N PHE A 70 -6.46 -9.23 -2.66
CA PHE A 70 -5.19 -9.86 -3.05
C PHE A 70 -4.98 -11.18 -2.29
N SER A 71 -4.24 -12.10 -2.90
CA SER A 71 -4.08 -13.47 -2.40
C SER A 71 -2.71 -13.78 -1.81
N TYR A 72 -1.72 -12.93 -2.05
CA TYR A 72 -0.35 -13.02 -1.52
C TYR A 72 0.15 -11.65 -1.07
N GLY A 73 1.27 -11.62 -0.36
CA GLY A 73 1.91 -10.40 0.11
C GLY A 73 2.22 -10.48 1.61
N PRO A 74 2.94 -9.48 2.15
CA PRO A 74 3.27 -9.46 3.57
C PRO A 74 2.02 -9.30 4.44
N ASN A 75 2.02 -9.97 5.60
CA ASN A 75 0.89 -9.99 6.54
C ASN A 75 0.39 -8.58 6.93
N TRP A 76 1.28 -7.58 6.98
CA TRP A 76 0.89 -6.23 7.36
C TRP A 76 -0.07 -5.57 6.36
N LEU A 77 -0.03 -5.93 5.07
CA LEU A 77 -1.00 -5.44 4.08
C LEU A 77 -2.43 -5.91 4.38
N TYR A 78 -2.59 -7.14 4.88
CA TYR A 78 -3.91 -7.65 5.27
C TYR A 78 -4.48 -6.93 6.50
N VAL A 79 -3.61 -6.51 7.42
CA VAL A 79 -4.00 -5.89 8.69
C VAL A 79 -4.19 -4.38 8.57
N HIS A 80 -3.28 -3.70 7.88
CA HIS A 80 -3.22 -2.23 7.81
C HIS A 80 -3.72 -1.66 6.48
N GLY A 81 -3.87 -2.50 5.45
CA GLY A 81 -4.05 -2.03 4.09
C GLY A 81 -2.75 -1.48 3.50
N GLY A 82 -2.81 -1.16 2.22
CA GLY A 82 -1.71 -0.63 1.42
C GLY A 82 -1.97 -0.88 -0.06
N SER A 83 -1.06 -0.39 -0.89
CA SER A 83 -1.12 -0.39 -2.35
C SER A 83 0.29 -0.34 -2.94
N CYS A 84 0.38 -0.17 -4.26
CA CYS A 84 1.64 -0.14 -5.01
C CYS A 84 2.65 0.86 -4.42
N VAL A 85 2.17 2.07 -4.08
CA VAL A 85 2.99 3.18 -3.58
C VAL A 85 3.75 2.84 -2.29
N ASN A 86 3.22 1.95 -1.45
CA ASN A 86 3.82 1.63 -0.15
C ASN A 86 5.15 0.87 -0.27
N CYS A 87 5.37 0.19 -1.39
CA CYS A 87 6.61 -0.54 -1.68
C CYS A 87 7.42 0.16 -2.77
N HIS A 88 6.76 0.62 -3.83
CA HIS A 88 7.41 1.19 -5.00
C HIS A 88 7.59 2.71 -4.95
N GLY A 89 7.08 3.38 -3.91
CA GLY A 89 7.20 4.83 -3.75
C GLY A 89 6.28 5.62 -4.67
N VAL A 90 6.36 6.95 -4.63
CA VAL A 90 5.54 7.84 -5.47
C VAL A 90 6.06 7.96 -6.90
N ASP A 91 7.34 7.63 -7.10
CA ASP A 91 8.06 7.68 -8.36
C ASP A 91 8.28 6.30 -8.99
N GLY A 92 7.67 5.24 -8.41
CA GLY A 92 7.77 3.89 -8.93
C GLY A 92 9.11 3.19 -8.73
N LYS A 93 10.12 3.85 -8.13
CA LYS A 93 11.50 3.33 -8.10
C LYS A 93 11.78 2.31 -7.01
N GLY A 94 10.89 2.20 -6.02
CA GLY A 94 11.09 1.34 -4.87
C GLY A 94 12.40 1.64 -4.13
N GLY A 95 13.23 0.62 -3.91
CA GLY A 95 14.58 0.78 -3.37
C GLY A 95 14.69 0.85 -1.85
N VAL A 96 13.57 0.87 -1.12
CA VAL A 96 13.56 0.83 0.36
C VAL A 96 13.21 -0.58 0.83
N PRO A 97 14.10 -1.28 1.55
CA PRO A 97 13.83 -2.62 2.07
C PRO A 97 12.56 -2.64 2.92
N ILE A 98 11.69 -3.62 2.66
CA ILE A 98 10.49 -3.82 3.47
C ILE A 98 10.92 -4.35 4.84
N MET A 99 10.52 -3.67 5.93
CA MET A 99 10.87 -4.12 7.28
C MET A 99 10.41 -5.57 7.51
N MET A 100 11.31 -6.40 8.03
CA MET A 100 11.11 -7.84 8.25
C MET A 100 10.94 -8.68 6.96
N ALA A 101 11.24 -8.13 5.79
CA ALA A 101 11.50 -8.88 4.56
C ALA A 101 12.96 -8.65 4.12
N TYR A 102 13.50 -9.58 3.33
CA TYR A 102 14.86 -9.45 2.75
C TYR A 102 14.83 -8.88 1.33
N THR A 103 13.64 -8.55 0.83
CA THR A 103 13.39 -8.11 -0.54
C THR A 103 13.38 -6.59 -0.61
N ILE A 104 14.05 -6.05 -1.62
CA ILE A 104 14.01 -4.64 -1.97
C ILE A 104 13.01 -4.50 -3.12
N PRO A 105 11.95 -3.68 -2.99
CA PRO A 105 11.01 -3.45 -4.09
C PRO A 105 11.74 -2.86 -5.30
N ALA A 106 11.47 -3.42 -6.47
CA ALA A 106 12.09 -3.03 -7.74
C ALA A 106 11.58 -1.67 -8.26
N ASP A 107 12.31 -1.12 -9.23
CA ASP A 107 11.87 -0.02 -10.07
C ASP A 107 10.81 -0.53 -11.06
N ILE A 108 9.59 -0.04 -10.93
CA ILE A 108 8.43 -0.40 -11.76
C ILE A 108 8.02 0.74 -12.70
N THR A 109 8.89 1.73 -12.93
CA THR A 109 8.67 2.70 -14.00
C THR A 109 8.57 1.95 -15.32
N TYR A 110 7.67 2.41 -16.20
CA TYR A 110 7.43 1.71 -17.46
C TYR A 110 8.70 1.67 -18.33
N GLU A 111 9.53 2.71 -18.26
CA GLU A 111 10.84 2.72 -18.91
C GLU A 111 11.74 1.59 -18.38
N ALA A 112 11.87 1.43 -17.07
CA ALA A 112 12.68 0.36 -16.48
C ALA A 112 12.16 -1.03 -16.87
N LEU A 113 10.84 -1.28 -16.72
CA LEU A 113 10.23 -2.57 -17.01
C LEU A 113 10.34 -2.98 -18.49
N THR A 114 10.23 -2.01 -19.40
CA THR A 114 10.20 -2.29 -20.85
C THR A 114 11.55 -2.08 -21.53
N SER A 115 12.54 -1.54 -20.81
CA SER A 115 13.92 -1.51 -21.27
C SER A 115 14.42 -2.95 -21.41
N GLY A 116 15.01 -3.28 -22.57
CA GLY A 116 15.70 -4.55 -22.76
C GLY A 116 17.12 -4.54 -22.21
N ASP A 117 17.46 -3.50 -21.45
CA ASP A 117 18.74 -3.34 -20.83
C ASP A 117 18.68 -3.97 -19.44
N GLU A 118 19.52 -4.97 -19.29
CA GLU A 118 20.06 -5.62 -18.09
C GLU A 118 20.39 -4.62 -16.95
N HIS A 119 19.36 -4.02 -16.34
CA HIS A 119 19.46 -3.43 -15.01
C HIS A 119 19.57 -4.56 -13.99
N ALA A 120 20.77 -5.11 -13.99
CA ALA A 120 21.24 -6.25 -13.24
C ALA A 120 21.10 -6.03 -11.72
N ASP A 121 20.18 -6.77 -11.13
CA ASP A 121 20.65 -7.81 -10.23
C ASP A 121 21.08 -9.00 -11.10
N GLU A 122 22.24 -9.61 -10.80
CA GLU A 122 22.87 -10.71 -11.59
C GLU A 122 22.02 -12.01 -11.68
N HIS A 123 20.72 -11.93 -11.42
CA HIS A 123 19.80 -13.03 -11.21
C HIS A 123 18.52 -12.98 -12.05
N GLU A 124 18.18 -11.88 -12.74
CA GLU A 124 16.92 -11.77 -13.48
C GLU A 124 17.15 -11.56 -14.99
N GLU A 125 17.41 -12.66 -15.71
CA GLU A 125 17.37 -12.70 -17.17
C GLU A 125 15.93 -12.95 -17.65
N HIS A 126 15.05 -11.95 -17.55
CA HIS A 126 13.75 -11.99 -18.21
C HIS A 126 13.71 -11.14 -19.49
N PRO A 127 12.93 -11.52 -20.51
CA PRO A 127 12.61 -10.63 -21.63
C PRO A 127 12.00 -9.31 -21.13
N PRO A 128 12.14 -8.20 -21.87
CA PRO A 128 11.49 -6.95 -21.50
C PRO A 128 9.98 -7.14 -21.28
N TYR A 129 9.44 -6.42 -20.31
CA TYR A 129 8.01 -6.46 -20.08
C TYR A 129 7.23 -5.85 -21.25
N THR A 130 6.00 -6.32 -21.40
CA THR A 130 4.95 -5.76 -22.25
C THR A 130 3.75 -5.45 -21.36
N ASP A 131 2.79 -4.67 -21.84
CA ASP A 131 1.54 -4.40 -21.10
C ASP A 131 0.89 -5.70 -20.59
N GLU A 132 0.86 -6.75 -21.40
CA GLU A 132 0.28 -8.04 -21.01
C GLU A 132 1.10 -8.77 -19.94
N THR A 133 2.44 -8.74 -20.02
CA THR A 133 3.25 -9.38 -18.97
C THR A 133 3.27 -8.58 -17.67
N ILE A 134 3.09 -7.25 -17.72
CA ILE A 134 2.87 -6.43 -16.51
C ILE A 134 1.54 -6.84 -15.84
N LYS A 135 0.47 -7.01 -16.61
CA LYS A 135 -0.82 -7.48 -16.07
C LYS A 135 -0.69 -8.85 -15.41
N ILE A 136 0.05 -9.76 -16.04
CA ILE A 136 0.34 -11.09 -15.48
C ILE A 136 1.16 -10.97 -14.19
N ALA A 137 2.18 -10.12 -14.16
CA ALA A 137 2.98 -9.89 -12.95
C ALA A 137 2.14 -9.38 -11.79
N ILE A 138 1.20 -8.46 -12.03
CA ILE A 138 0.35 -7.90 -10.97
C ILE A 138 -0.69 -8.92 -10.46
N ARG A 139 -1.28 -9.72 -11.35
CA ARG A 139 -2.36 -10.67 -10.98
C ARG A 139 -1.84 -12.01 -10.49
N GLU A 140 -0.83 -12.55 -11.16
CA GLU A 140 -0.30 -13.89 -10.93
C GLU A 140 1.04 -13.87 -10.20
N GLY A 141 1.76 -12.74 -10.26
CA GLY A 141 3.11 -12.65 -9.72
C GLY A 141 4.09 -13.50 -10.50
N LYS A 142 4.06 -13.37 -11.83
CA LYS A 142 5.00 -14.03 -12.74
C LYS A 142 5.72 -13.02 -13.62
N GLU A 143 7.00 -13.26 -13.83
CA GLU A 143 7.86 -12.53 -14.74
C GLU A 143 7.63 -12.92 -16.21
N PRO A 144 8.12 -12.14 -17.19
CA PRO A 144 8.06 -12.49 -18.60
C PRO A 144 8.77 -13.82 -18.94
N SER A 145 9.76 -14.22 -18.14
CA SER A 145 10.42 -15.53 -18.21
C SER A 145 9.50 -16.69 -17.79
N GLY A 146 8.42 -16.39 -17.06
CA GLY A 146 7.51 -17.35 -16.43
C GLY A 146 7.91 -17.75 -15.01
N GLU A 147 9.00 -17.19 -14.48
CA GLU A 147 9.41 -17.37 -13.08
C GLU A 147 8.45 -16.62 -12.13
N ASP A 148 8.33 -17.13 -10.90
CA ASP A 148 7.46 -16.53 -9.88
C ASP A 148 8.18 -15.36 -9.20
N LEU A 149 7.51 -14.21 -9.11
CA LEU A 149 7.95 -13.09 -8.30
C LEU A 149 8.01 -13.47 -6.82
N ASP A 150 8.79 -12.72 -6.04
CA ASP A 150 8.84 -12.89 -4.58
C ASP A 150 7.42 -12.86 -3.97
N TYR A 151 7.15 -13.73 -2.99
CA TYR A 151 5.86 -13.81 -2.29
C TYR A 151 5.47 -12.52 -1.55
N VAL A 152 6.43 -11.63 -1.31
CA VAL A 152 6.21 -10.29 -0.77
C VAL A 152 5.46 -9.39 -1.76
N MET A 153 5.61 -9.60 -3.07
CA MET A 153 4.82 -8.85 -4.06
C MET A 153 3.36 -9.35 -4.06
N PRO A 154 2.35 -8.51 -3.80
CA PRO A 154 0.98 -8.99 -3.75
C PRO A 154 0.44 -9.44 -5.11
N ARG A 155 -0.42 -10.46 -5.11
CA ARG A 155 -1.17 -10.91 -6.29
C ARG A 155 -2.58 -10.34 -6.23
N TRP A 156 -2.81 -9.27 -6.99
CA TRP A 156 -4.01 -8.45 -6.91
C TRP A 156 -5.14 -9.00 -7.79
N ASP A 157 -6.32 -9.12 -7.20
CA ASP A 157 -7.56 -9.52 -7.88
C ASP A 157 -8.27 -8.29 -8.47
N MET A 158 -7.75 -7.84 -9.61
CA MET A 158 -8.23 -6.66 -10.34
C MET A 158 -9.09 -7.06 -11.54
N SER A 159 -10.13 -6.26 -11.83
CA SER A 159 -10.87 -6.37 -13.10
C SER A 159 -10.00 -5.98 -14.29
N ASP A 160 -10.39 -6.35 -15.52
CA ASP A 160 -9.62 -5.99 -16.72
C ASP A 160 -9.54 -4.47 -16.91
N ALA A 161 -10.63 -3.75 -16.62
CA ALA A 161 -10.62 -2.29 -16.67
C ALA A 161 -9.66 -1.68 -15.65
N ASP A 162 -9.69 -2.16 -14.40
CA ASP A 162 -8.84 -1.63 -13.33
C ASP A 162 -7.35 -1.84 -13.60
N ILE A 163 -6.98 -3.01 -14.14
CA ILE A 163 -5.57 -3.29 -14.46
C ILE A 163 -5.09 -2.56 -15.70
N ASP A 164 -5.95 -2.38 -16.71
CA ASP A 164 -5.63 -1.59 -17.89
C ASP A 164 -5.37 -0.12 -17.48
N ASP A 165 -6.23 0.45 -16.64
CA ASP A 165 -6.05 1.81 -16.13
C ASP A 165 -4.77 1.95 -15.29
N LEU A 166 -4.44 0.95 -14.47
CA LEU A 166 -3.21 0.93 -13.69
C LEU A 166 -1.97 0.88 -14.60
N VAL A 167 -1.98 0.05 -15.65
CA VAL A 167 -0.86 -0.02 -16.61
C VAL A 167 -0.71 1.31 -17.36
N GLU A 168 -1.81 1.97 -17.75
CA GLU A 168 -1.75 3.31 -18.33
C GLU A 168 -1.17 4.35 -17.37
N TYR A 169 -1.43 4.22 -16.07
CA TYR A 169 -0.79 5.08 -15.07
C TYR A 169 0.71 4.81 -14.95
N LEU A 170 1.15 3.55 -14.97
CA LEU A 170 2.59 3.20 -14.91
C LEU A 170 3.39 3.79 -16.07
N LYS A 171 2.79 3.94 -17.26
CA LYS A 171 3.40 4.60 -18.42
C LYS A 171 3.70 6.08 -18.21
N MET A 172 3.12 6.69 -17.17
CA MET A 172 3.27 8.10 -16.84
C MET A 172 4.25 8.36 -15.69
N LEU A 173 4.74 7.30 -15.03
CA LEU A 173 5.71 7.37 -13.93
C LEU A 173 7.13 7.68 -14.44
#